data_AF-A0A847AMF9-F1
#
_entry.id   AF-A0A847AMF9-F1
#
_cell.length_a   1.000
_cell.length_b   1.000
_cell.length_c   1.000
_cell.angle_alpha   90.00
_cell.angle_beta   90.00
_cell.angle_gamma   90.00
#
_symmetry.space_group_name_H-M   'P 1'
#
loop_
_entity.id
_entity.type
_entity.pdbx_description
1 polymer ?
#
loop_
_entity_poly.entity_id
_entity_poly.type
_entity_poly.pdbx_seq_one_letter_code
_entity_poly.pdbx_strand_id
1 'polypeptide(L)'
;MQKIRQNGWLLLTLFLWFAIISCEKEDPLPEDNPGPDQLPDDIPEAADENKFVFNNLAIYYYWLNEVPELTDGKLNSKDYYNYYLNKFSDPKELFYRHLYKYGEVDKWSIIFDHYKDIENWLTGISETTGIVPGRISIDNEGT
;
A
#
# COMPACT_ATOMS: atom_id res chain seq x y z
N MET A 1 -49.26 -17.20 8.86
CA MET A 1 -48.14 -16.84 9.77
C MET A 1 -47.36 -18.11 10.07
N GLN A 2 -46.24 -18.35 9.37
CA GLN A 2 -45.47 -19.59 9.50
C GLN A 2 -44.54 -19.50 10.72
N LYS A 3 -44.75 -20.38 11.69
CA LYS A 3 -44.05 -20.40 12.98
C LYS A 3 -42.71 -21.12 12.79
N ILE A 4 -41.64 -20.36 12.62
CA ILE A 4 -40.27 -20.89 12.51
C ILE A 4 -39.93 -21.56 13.84
N ARG A 5 -39.72 -22.88 13.80
CA ARG A 5 -39.33 -23.68 14.96
C ARG A 5 -37.83 -23.45 15.20
N GLN A 6 -37.47 -22.67 16.21
CA GLN A 6 -36.08 -22.43 16.61
C GLN A 6 -35.46 -23.75 17.11
N ASN A 7 -34.76 -24.45 16.23
CA ASN A 7 -33.95 -25.61 16.60
C ASN A 7 -32.62 -25.07 17.18
N GLY A 8 -32.47 -25.06 18.50
CA GLY A 8 -31.30 -24.53 19.22
C GLY A 8 -29.95 -25.16 18.81
N TRP A 9 -29.97 -26.31 18.16
CA TRP A 9 -28.78 -26.92 17.57
C TRP A 9 -28.16 -26.07 16.45
N LEU A 10 -28.96 -25.34 15.67
CA LEU A 10 -28.45 -24.48 14.57
C LEU A 10 -27.63 -23.28 15.09
N LEU A 11 -27.90 -22.80 16.30
CA LEU A 11 -27.12 -21.73 16.92
C LEU A 11 -25.78 -22.23 17.46
N LEU A 12 -25.72 -23.48 17.95
CA LEU A 12 -24.48 -24.11 18.39
C LEU A 12 -23.53 -24.41 17.23
N THR A 13 -24.05 -24.80 16.06
CA THR A 13 -23.22 -25.00 14.86
C THR A 13 -22.67 -23.69 14.29
N LEU A 14 -23.41 -22.59 14.40
CA LEU A 14 -22.97 -21.26 13.94
C LEU A 14 -21.82 -20.72 14.80
N PHE A 15 -21.83 -21.00 16.10
CA PHE A 15 -20.78 -20.60 17.03
C PHE A 15 -19.49 -21.43 16.86
N LEU A 16 -19.62 -22.72 16.53
CA LEU A 16 -18.48 -23.61 16.28
C LEU A 16 -17.74 -23.27 14.98
N TRP A 17 -18.46 -22.75 13.98
CA TRP A 17 -17.87 -22.34 12.70
C TRP A 17 -17.07 -21.03 12.79
N PHE A 18 -17.37 -20.19 13.79
CA PHE A 18 -16.64 -18.93 14.02
C PHE A 18 -15.27 -19.15 14.69
N ALA A 19 -15.04 -20.30 15.33
CA ALA A 19 -13.82 -20.58 16.08
C ALA A 19 -12.62 -21.01 15.22
N ILE A 20 -12.82 -21.31 13.93
CA ILE A 20 -11.75 -21.80 13.04
C ILE A 20 -11.07 -20.69 12.19
N ILE A 21 -11.38 -19.40 12.40
CA ILE A 21 -10.71 -18.27 11.72
C ILE A 21 -9.61 -17.64 12.60
N SER A 22 -9.47 -18.01 13.88
CA SER A 22 -8.38 -17.50 14.73
C SER A 22 -7.14 -18.38 14.62
N CYS A 23 -6.46 -18.27 13.49
CA CYS A 23 -5.11 -18.80 13.30
C CYS A 23 -4.13 -17.63 13.28
N GLU A 24 -3.46 -17.37 14.40
CA GLU A 24 -2.24 -16.57 14.43
C GLU A 24 -1.07 -17.56 14.36
N LYS A 25 -0.33 -17.53 13.25
CA LYS A 25 0.94 -18.24 13.14
C LYS A 25 2.00 -17.31 13.69
N GLU A 26 2.56 -17.64 14.85
CA GLU A 26 3.86 -17.12 15.26
C GLU A 26 4.92 -17.90 14.47
N ASP A 27 5.36 -17.33 13.35
CA ASP A 27 6.54 -17.83 12.66
C ASP A 27 7.78 -17.49 13.53
N PRO A 28 8.63 -18.47 13.89
CA PRO A 28 9.85 -18.19 14.63
C PRO A 28 10.76 -17.31 13.77
N LEU A 29 10.96 -16.08 14.25
CA LEU A 29 11.74 -15.06 13.59
C LEU A 29 13.18 -15.55 13.32
N PRO A 30 13.71 -15.37 12.10
CA PRO A 30 15.11 -15.58 11.82
C PRO A 30 15.97 -14.67 12.71
N GLU A 31 16.95 -15.32 13.36
CA GLU A 31 17.97 -14.76 14.24
C GLU A 31 18.94 -13.85 13.47
N ASP A 32 18.47 -12.69 13.01
CA ASP A 32 19.35 -11.61 12.51
C ASP A 32 18.65 -10.24 12.63
N ASN A 33 18.34 -9.80 13.85
CA ASN A 33 17.99 -8.42 14.14
C ASN A 33 18.39 -8.03 15.57
N PRO A 34 18.80 -6.78 15.80
CA PRO A 34 19.25 -6.32 17.10
C PRO A 34 18.12 -6.39 18.12
N GLY A 35 18.48 -6.83 19.34
CA GLY A 35 17.56 -6.94 20.46
C GLY A 35 16.98 -5.60 20.91
N PRO A 36 16.05 -5.63 21.89
CA PRO A 36 15.31 -4.47 22.40
C PRO A 36 16.16 -3.31 22.97
N ASP A 37 17.48 -3.47 23.04
CA ASP A 37 18.44 -2.49 23.58
C ASP A 37 18.91 -1.41 22.56
N GLN A 38 18.34 -1.33 21.35
CA GLN A 38 18.82 -0.41 20.29
C GLN A 38 17.82 0.66 19.80
N LEU A 39 16.60 0.71 20.32
CA LEU A 39 15.69 1.82 20.01
C LEU A 39 15.94 3.00 20.96
N PRO A 40 15.91 4.25 20.47
CA PRO A 40 16.02 5.42 21.34
C PRO A 40 14.84 5.48 22.33
N ASP A 41 15.10 5.95 23.55
CA ASP A 41 14.09 6.01 24.63
C ASP A 41 12.89 6.91 24.29
N ASP A 42 13.07 7.87 23.39
CA ASP A 42 12.02 8.77 22.90
C ASP A 42 11.97 8.71 21.36
N ILE A 43 10.94 8.06 20.83
CA ILE A 43 10.71 7.95 19.39
C ILE A 43 9.58 8.93 19.03
N PRO A 44 9.89 9.99 18.26
CA PRO A 44 8.86 10.92 17.83
C PRO A 44 7.85 10.19 16.94
N GLU A 45 6.61 10.64 17.01
CA GLU A 45 5.56 10.11 16.15
C GLU A 45 5.88 10.41 14.68
N ALA A 46 5.75 9.40 13.81
CA ALA A 46 6.03 9.56 12.40
C ALA A 46 5.04 10.52 11.73
N ALA A 47 5.48 11.16 10.65
CA ALA A 47 4.66 12.03 9.83
C ALA A 47 3.40 11.30 9.33
N ASP A 48 2.25 11.96 9.39
CA ASP A 48 0.97 11.34 9.03
C ASP A 48 0.91 10.98 7.54
N GLU A 49 1.62 11.71 6.69
CA GLU A 49 1.78 11.43 5.27
C GLU A 49 2.52 10.10 5.07
N ASN A 50 3.61 9.86 5.80
CA ASN A 50 4.37 8.61 5.73
C ASN A 50 3.53 7.43 6.21
N LYS A 51 2.78 7.60 7.32
CA LYS A 51 1.85 6.58 7.81
C LYS A 51 0.77 6.27 6.80
N PHE A 52 0.20 7.31 6.18
CA PHE A 52 -0.84 7.17 5.17
C PHE A 52 -0.33 6.35 3.98
N VAL A 53 0.81 6.73 3.40
CA VAL A 53 1.39 6.01 2.26
C VAL A 53 1.70 4.56 2.62
N PHE A 54 2.37 4.33 3.74
CA PHE A 54 2.78 2.99 4.17
C PHE A 54 1.58 2.07 4.43
N ASN A 55 0.57 2.55 5.15
CA ASN A 55 -0.62 1.76 5.48
C ASN A 55 -1.45 1.43 4.25
N ASN A 56 -1.61 2.40 3.33
CA ASN A 56 -2.32 2.13 2.08
C ASN A 56 -1.57 1.13 1.20
N LEU A 57 -0.23 1.18 1.19
CA LEU A 57 0.57 0.19 0.50
C LEU A 57 0.36 -1.21 1.13
N ALA A 58 0.36 -1.34 2.45
CA ALA A 58 0.10 -2.62 3.11
C ALA A 58 -1.30 -3.22 2.81
N ILE A 59 -2.32 -2.39 2.56
CA ILE A 59 -3.69 -2.84 2.29
C ILE A 59 -3.94 -3.14 0.81
N TYR A 60 -3.49 -2.24 -0.08
CA TYR A 60 -3.89 -2.26 -1.49
C TYR A 60 -2.82 -2.81 -2.42
N TYR A 61 -1.60 -3.06 -1.93
CA TYR A 61 -0.52 -3.48 -2.81
C TYR A 61 -0.67 -4.93 -3.26
N TYR A 62 -0.60 -5.14 -4.57
CA TYR A 62 -0.77 -6.47 -5.17
C TYR A 62 0.41 -7.40 -4.88
N TRP A 63 1.64 -6.89 -4.93
CA TRP A 63 2.87 -7.67 -4.75
C TRP A 63 3.34 -7.74 -3.29
N LEU A 64 2.42 -7.62 -2.33
CA LEU A 64 2.73 -7.58 -0.91
C LEU A 64 3.60 -8.78 -0.45
N ASN A 65 3.34 -9.97 -0.98
CA ASN A 65 4.08 -11.19 -0.64
C ASN A 65 5.54 -11.20 -1.12
N GLU A 66 5.88 -10.36 -2.11
CA GLU A 66 7.23 -10.28 -2.68
C GLU A 66 8.07 -9.17 -2.03
N VAL A 67 7.46 -8.37 -1.14
CA VAL A 67 8.10 -7.27 -0.39
C VAL A 67 8.01 -7.57 1.11
N PRO A 68 8.95 -8.34 1.65
CA PRO A 68 8.89 -8.80 3.05
C PRO A 68 8.95 -7.65 4.05
N GLU A 69 9.51 -6.48 3.67
CA GLU A 69 9.53 -5.32 4.57
C GLU A 69 8.14 -4.76 4.87
N LEU A 70 7.16 -4.94 3.99
CA LEU A 70 5.78 -4.46 4.21
C LEU A 70 4.96 -5.38 5.12
N THR A 71 5.38 -6.65 5.21
CA THR A 71 4.71 -7.69 6.01
C THR A 71 5.48 -8.04 7.28
N ASP A 72 6.55 -7.31 7.61
CA ASP A 72 7.37 -7.60 8.78
C ASP A 72 6.52 -7.44 10.06
N GLY A 73 6.39 -8.53 10.84
CA GLY A 73 5.65 -8.53 12.10
C GLY A 73 6.18 -7.53 13.13
N LYS A 74 7.41 -7.04 12.98
CA LYS A 74 7.95 -5.96 13.83
C LYS A 74 7.19 -4.64 13.69
N LEU A 75 6.56 -4.41 12.54
CA LEU A 75 5.75 -3.21 12.29
C LEU A 75 4.44 -3.21 13.08
N ASN A 76 4.08 -4.32 13.73
CA ASN A 76 2.98 -4.36 14.69
C ASN A 76 3.30 -3.59 15.99
N SER A 77 4.60 -3.38 16.29
CA SER A 77 5.02 -2.53 17.41
C SER A 77 4.96 -1.06 16.98
N LYS A 78 4.20 -0.25 17.72
CA LYS A 78 4.07 1.20 17.48
C LYS A 78 5.42 1.91 17.46
N ASP A 79 6.32 1.53 18.36
CA ASP A 79 7.62 2.18 18.53
C ASP A 79 8.53 1.87 17.33
N TYR A 80 8.62 0.60 16.94
CA TYR A 80 9.38 0.20 15.76
C TYR A 80 8.80 0.78 14.47
N TYR A 81 7.48 0.82 14.34
CA TYR A 81 6.78 1.42 13.21
C TYR A 81 7.12 2.91 13.06
N ASN A 82 6.99 3.70 14.13
CA ASN A 82 7.34 5.12 14.09
C ASN A 82 8.84 5.31 13.80
N TYR A 83 9.70 4.55 14.47
CA TYR A 83 11.14 4.58 14.23
C TYR A 83 11.51 4.27 12.77
N TYR A 84 10.85 3.28 12.17
CA TYR A 84 11.05 2.91 10.77
C TYR A 84 10.62 4.02 9.82
N LEU A 85 9.41 4.56 9.99
CA LEU A 85 8.88 5.61 9.14
C LEU A 85 9.63 6.93 9.26
N ASN A 86 10.23 7.22 10.43
CA ASN A 86 11.05 8.40 10.66
C ASN A 86 12.38 8.39 9.87
N LYS A 87 12.76 7.26 9.27
CA LYS A 87 13.94 7.18 8.39
C LYS A 87 13.69 7.84 7.03
N PHE A 88 12.43 8.06 6.66
CA PHE A 88 12.06 8.61 5.36
C PHE A 88 11.58 10.05 5.51
N SER A 89 12.30 10.98 4.89
CA SER A 89 11.90 12.39 4.86
C SER A 89 10.90 12.69 3.74
N ASP A 90 10.85 11.87 2.69
CA ASP A 90 9.94 12.02 1.55
C ASP A 90 8.98 10.83 1.45
N PRO A 91 7.65 11.04 1.52
CA PRO A 91 6.65 10.00 1.33
C PRO A 91 6.74 9.32 -0.05
N LYS A 92 7.19 10.03 -1.10
CA LYS A 92 7.37 9.44 -2.43
C LYS A 92 8.52 8.45 -2.44
N GLU A 93 9.63 8.78 -1.77
CA GLU A 93 10.74 7.83 -1.62
C GLU A 93 10.29 6.57 -0.90
N LEU A 94 9.52 6.73 0.19
CA LEU A 94 8.95 5.62 0.92
C LEU A 94 8.09 4.72 0.01
N PHE A 95 7.22 5.30 -0.81
CA PHE A 95 6.40 4.55 -1.75
C PHE A 95 7.24 3.72 -2.71
N TYR A 96 8.15 4.36 -3.47
CA TYR A 96 8.93 3.68 -4.51
C TYR A 96 9.92 2.66 -3.96
N ARG A 97 10.44 2.86 -2.74
CA ARG A 97 11.35 1.93 -2.07
C ARG A 97 10.73 0.56 -1.84
N HIS A 98 9.42 0.54 -1.57
CA HIS A 98 8.69 -0.67 -1.20
C HIS A 98 7.94 -1.30 -2.39
N LEU A 99 8.25 -0.88 -3.63
CA LEU A 99 7.69 -1.51 -4.82
C LEU A 99 8.58 -2.67 -5.30
N TYR A 100 7.94 -3.78 -5.64
CA TYR A 100 8.62 -4.94 -6.18
C TYR A 100 9.13 -4.68 -7.61
N LYS A 101 10.46 -4.55 -7.76
CA LYS A 101 11.15 -4.37 -9.06
C LYS A 101 10.47 -3.31 -9.93
N TYR A 102 10.38 -2.09 -9.40
CA TYR A 102 9.78 -0.97 -10.10
C TYR A 102 10.37 -0.77 -11.50
N GLY A 103 9.50 -0.65 -12.50
CA GLY A 103 9.85 -0.48 -13.92
C GLY A 103 9.96 -1.79 -14.73
N GLU A 104 10.18 -2.93 -14.07
CA GLU A 104 10.23 -4.24 -14.73
C GLU A 104 8.95 -5.04 -14.49
N VAL A 105 8.63 -5.28 -13.21
CA VAL A 105 7.46 -6.07 -12.80
C VAL A 105 6.33 -5.12 -12.44
N ASP A 106 6.60 -4.19 -11.54
CA ASP A 106 5.65 -3.16 -11.17
C ASP A 106 5.89 -1.87 -11.95
N LYS A 107 5.03 -1.63 -12.95
CA LYS A 107 5.10 -0.46 -13.83
C LYS A 107 3.88 0.47 -13.73
N TRP A 108 2.88 0.08 -12.93
CA TRP A 108 1.60 0.79 -12.85
C TRP A 108 1.39 1.46 -11.49
N SER A 109 2.15 1.07 -10.47
CA SER A 109 2.12 1.74 -9.18
C SER A 109 2.73 3.14 -9.28
N ILE A 110 1.89 4.14 -9.06
CA ILE A 110 2.24 5.54 -9.09
C ILE A 110 1.57 6.26 -7.92
N ILE A 111 2.24 7.28 -7.40
CA ILE A 111 1.74 8.16 -6.35
C ILE A 111 1.67 9.59 -6.90
N PHE A 112 0.66 10.34 -6.49
CA PHE A 112 0.42 11.71 -6.92
C PHE A 112 0.49 12.67 -5.74
N ASP A 113 0.94 13.89 -6.01
CA ASP A 113 1.06 14.94 -4.99
C ASP A 113 -0.29 15.55 -4.61
N HIS A 114 -1.22 15.68 -5.58
CA HIS A 114 -2.51 16.31 -5.35
C HIS A 114 -3.65 15.38 -5.79
N TYR A 115 -4.68 15.26 -4.94
CA TYR A 115 -5.86 14.44 -5.23
C TYR A 115 -6.59 14.88 -6.52
N LYS A 116 -6.50 16.17 -6.86
CA LYS A 116 -7.14 16.75 -8.05
C LYS A 116 -6.56 16.18 -9.35
N ASP A 117 -5.29 15.79 -9.35
CA ASP A 117 -4.66 15.19 -10.54
C ASP A 117 -5.28 13.82 -10.84
N ILE A 118 -5.51 13.02 -9.80
CA ILE A 118 -6.20 11.73 -9.89
C ILE A 118 -7.66 11.94 -10.30
N GLU A 119 -8.36 12.90 -9.68
CA GLU A 119 -9.76 13.21 -10.00
C GLU A 119 -9.92 13.60 -11.48
N ASN A 120 -9.07 14.50 -11.98
CA ASN A 120 -9.09 14.90 -13.39
C ASN A 120 -8.81 13.73 -14.33
N TRP A 121 -7.84 12.86 -13.98
CA TRP A 121 -7.53 11.67 -14.76
C TRP A 121 -8.70 10.67 -14.80
N LEU A 122 -9.33 10.39 -13.66
CA LEU A 122 -10.46 9.46 -13.54
C LEU A 122 -11.75 9.99 -14.18
N THR A 123 -11.98 11.29 -14.12
CA THR A 123 -13.14 11.95 -14.75
C THR A 123 -12.95 12.18 -16.24
N GLY A 124 -11.76 11.93 -16.77
CA GLY A 124 -11.43 12.17 -18.17
C GLY A 124 -11.44 13.65 -18.54
N ILE A 125 -11.30 14.56 -17.56
CA ILE A 125 -11.19 15.99 -17.80
C ILE A 125 -9.81 16.23 -18.43
N SER A 126 -9.81 16.39 -19.75
CA SER A 126 -8.63 16.69 -20.53
C SER A 126 -8.80 18.09 -21.13
N GLU A 127 -8.05 19.06 -20.60
CA GLU A 127 -7.95 20.40 -21.19
C GLU A 127 -7.08 20.31 -22.46
N THR A 128 -7.63 19.78 -23.55
CA THR A 128 -6.97 19.76 -24.85
C THR A 128 -7.78 20.57 -25.85
N THR A 129 -7.10 21.34 -26.70
CA THR A 129 -7.70 21.99 -27.87
C THR A 129 -8.06 20.99 -28.98
N GLY A 130 -7.75 19.70 -28.82
CA GLY A 130 -8.02 18.65 -29.80
C GLY A 130 -7.17 18.73 -31.08
N ILE A 131 -6.21 19.66 -31.14
CA ILE A 131 -5.39 19.92 -32.32
C ILE A 131 -3.97 19.42 -32.07
N VAL A 132 -3.54 18.45 -32.87
CA VAL A 132 -2.13 18.04 -32.97
C VAL A 132 -1.52 18.74 -34.18
N PRO A 133 -0.58 19.70 -34.01
CA PRO A 133 0.06 20.34 -35.15
C PRO A 133 0.96 19.34 -35.89
N GLY A 134 0.59 19.01 -37.13
CA GLY A 134 1.42 18.21 -38.04
C GLY A 134 2.47 19.06 -38.74
N ARG A 135 3.71 18.59 -38.81
CA ARG A 135 4.77 19.22 -39.60
C ARG A 135 4.65 18.77 -41.06
N ILE A 136 4.60 19.72 -41.99
CA ILE A 136 4.68 19.46 -43.43
C ILE A 136 6.03 20.00 -43.91
N SER A 137 6.86 19.11 -44.46
CA SER A 137 8.06 19.47 -45.22
C SER A 137 7.62 19.81 -46.63
N ILE A 138 7.96 21.00 -47.13
CA ILE A 138 7.77 21.35 -48.54
C ILE A 138 9.16 21.32 -49.16
N ASP A 139 9.44 20.29 -49.94
CA ASP A 139 10.68 20.21 -50.69
C ASP A 139 10.49 21.04 -51.96
N ASN A 140 11.25 22.12 -52.08
CA ASN A 140 11.15 23.04 -53.21
C ASN A 140 12.04 22.51 -54.34
N GLU A 141 11.49 21.69 -55.23
CA GLU A 141 12.18 21.32 -56.47
C GLU A 141 12.03 22.44 -57.52
N GLY A 142 13.06 23.29 -57.62
CA GLY A 142 13.25 24.15 -58.78
C GLY A 142 13.94 25.49 -58.50
N THR A 143 15.27 25.53 -58.66
CA THR A 143 16.00 26.40 -59.61
C THR A 143 17.50 26.13 -59.53
#